data_AF-A0A7J2QYS7-F1
#
_entry.id   AF-A0A7J2QYS7-F1
#
_cell.length_a   1.000
_cell.length_b   1.000
_cell.length_c   1.000
_cell.angle_alpha   90.00
_cell.angle_beta   90.00
_cell.angle_gamma   90.00
#
_symmetry.space_group_name_H-M   'P 1'
#
loop_
_entity.id
_entity.type
_entity.pdbx_description
1 polymer ?
#
loop_
_entity_poly.entity_id
_entity_poly.type
_entity_poly.pdbx_seq_one_letter_code
_entity_poly.pdbx_strand_id
1 'polypeptide(L)'
;MKKGNGEIAGLNDTNFPPWERGCRQGGLVNFTVMNQNLLDFKKIMDKHQVRFVVIFGTLLGFIREKGVIITSKDVDVFGYASDHYKMKPVVKELQELNFHVLDRNESPLKD
;
A
#
# COMPACT_ATOMS: atom_id res chain seq x y z
N MET A 1 -3.80 -12.72 -16.96
CA MET A 1 -2.82 -12.58 -15.86
C MET A 1 -3.37 -13.25 -14.61
N LYS A 2 -2.59 -14.08 -13.93
CA LYS A 2 -2.99 -14.68 -12.65
C LYS A 2 -3.11 -13.55 -11.62
N LYS A 3 -4.32 -13.31 -11.09
CA LYS A 3 -4.56 -12.33 -10.03
C LYS A 3 -4.39 -13.04 -8.70
N GLY A 4 -3.46 -12.59 -7.88
CA GLY A 4 -3.32 -13.08 -6.50
C GLY A 4 -4.50 -12.61 -5.66
N ASN A 5 -5.07 -13.50 -4.85
CA ASN A 5 -6.11 -13.18 -3.87
C ASN A 5 -5.53 -12.98 -2.46
N GLY A 6 -4.21 -13.12 -2.28
CA GLY A 6 -3.58 -13.06 -0.97
C GLY A 6 -3.57 -14.39 -0.21
N GLU A 7 -3.80 -15.53 -0.86
CA GLU A 7 -3.74 -16.84 -0.22
C GLU A 7 -2.43 -17.58 -0.51
N ILE A 8 -1.97 -18.38 0.45
CA ILE A 8 -0.89 -19.36 0.27
C ILE A 8 -1.50 -20.74 0.46
N ALA A 9 -1.39 -21.58 -0.57
CA ALA A 9 -1.85 -22.95 -0.48
C ALA A 9 -1.04 -23.70 0.60
N GLY A 10 -1.72 -24.24 1.62
CA GLY A 10 -1.12 -25.12 2.64
C GLY A 10 -0.75 -24.47 3.98
N LEU A 11 -1.01 -23.18 4.20
CA LEU A 11 -0.81 -22.52 5.50
C LEU A 11 -2.16 -22.10 6.12
N ASN A 12 -2.54 -22.77 7.21
CA ASN A 12 -3.75 -22.51 8.00
C ASN A 12 -3.39 -21.73 9.27
N ASP A 13 -2.88 -20.50 9.14
CA ASP A 13 -2.74 -19.60 10.29
C ASP A 13 -4.10 -18.95 10.58
N THR A 14 -4.70 -19.22 11.74
CA THR A 14 -6.03 -18.68 12.11
C THR A 14 -5.96 -17.30 12.76
N ASN A 15 -4.77 -16.76 13.02
CA ASN A 15 -4.62 -15.51 13.78
C ASN A 15 -4.86 -14.25 12.94
N PHE A 16 -4.84 -14.35 11.61
CA PHE A 16 -5.00 -13.21 10.70
C PHE A 16 -6.06 -13.47 9.62
N PRO A 17 -6.77 -12.42 9.15
CA PRO A 17 -7.73 -12.55 8.06
C PRO A 17 -7.06 -13.01 6.75
N PRO A 18 -7.78 -13.71 5.85
CA PRO A 18 -7.18 -14.39 4.69
C PRO A 18 -6.25 -13.57 3.80
N TRP A 19 -6.55 -12.28 3.61
CA TRP A 19 -5.77 -11.38 2.76
C TRP A 19 -4.43 -10.96 3.38
N GLU A 20 -4.33 -10.93 4.71
CA GLU A 20 -3.12 -10.54 5.43
C GLU A 20 -2.11 -11.70 5.50
N ARG A 21 -2.61 -12.95 5.48
CA ARG A 21 -1.80 -14.18 5.49
C ARG A 21 -0.87 -14.27 4.29
N GLY A 22 -1.37 -14.08 3.07
CA GLY A 22 -0.52 -14.19 1.88
C GLY A 22 0.46 -13.04 1.70
N CYS A 23 0.14 -11.82 2.14
CA CYS A 23 1.13 -10.75 2.07
C CYS A 23 2.31 -11.01 3.02
N ARG A 24 2.06 -11.40 4.28
CA ARG A 24 3.12 -11.54 5.30
C ARG A 24 3.95 -12.83 5.21
N GLN A 25 3.42 -13.92 4.63
CA GLN A 25 4.09 -15.23 4.61
C GLN A 25 4.61 -15.63 3.21
N GLY A 26 4.87 -14.66 2.32
CA GLY A 26 5.46 -14.93 0.99
C GLY A 26 4.47 -15.30 -0.13
N GLY A 27 3.16 -15.14 0.09
CA GLY A 27 2.11 -15.31 -0.93
C GLY A 27 2.01 -14.16 -1.94
N LEU A 28 0.99 -14.18 -2.81
CA LEU A 28 0.80 -13.12 -3.82
C LEU A 28 0.11 -11.90 -3.22
N VAL A 29 0.32 -10.72 -3.81
CA VAL A 29 -0.42 -9.50 -3.46
C VAL A 29 -1.92 -9.68 -3.71
N ASN A 30 -2.76 -9.11 -2.85
CA ASN A 30 -4.15 -8.88 -3.20
C ASN A 30 -4.25 -7.66 -4.13
N PHE A 31 -4.29 -7.92 -5.44
CA PHE A 31 -4.21 -6.88 -6.47
C PHE A 31 -5.35 -5.85 -6.37
N THR A 32 -6.56 -6.30 -6.02
CA THR A 32 -7.74 -5.43 -5.91
C THR A 32 -7.58 -4.45 -4.76
N VAL A 33 -7.21 -4.95 -3.57
CA VAL A 33 -7.01 -4.12 -2.38
C VAL A 33 -5.83 -3.17 -2.57
N MET A 34 -4.70 -3.65 -3.10
CA MET A 34 -3.51 -2.81 -3.32
C MET A 34 -3.79 -1.66 -4.29
N ASN A 35 -4.49 -1.93 -5.41
CA ASN A 35 -4.85 -0.88 -6.34
C ASN A 35 -5.86 0.10 -5.76
N GLN A 36 -6.85 -0.39 -5.02
CA GLN A 36 -7.83 0.48 -4.37
C GLN A 36 -7.13 1.41 -3.37
N ASN A 37 -6.22 0.88 -2.54
CA ASN A 37 -5.45 1.67 -1.60
C ASN A 37 -4.63 2.76 -2.31
N LEU A 38 -3.97 2.44 -3.42
CA LEU A 38 -3.18 3.42 -4.18
C LEU A 38 -4.06 4.48 -4.86
N LEU A 39 -5.26 4.11 -5.33
CA LEU A 39 -6.20 5.06 -5.92
C LEU A 39 -6.79 6.00 -4.87
N ASP A 40 -7.16 5.49 -3.70
CA ASP A 40 -7.64 6.30 -2.58
C ASP A 40 -6.55 7.22 -2.05
N PHE A 41 -5.33 6.71 -1.89
CA PHE A 41 -4.15 7.51 -1.58
C PHE A 41 -3.97 8.63 -2.61
N LYS A 42 -3.93 8.32 -3.91
CA LYS A 42 -3.77 9.30 -4.98
C LYS A 42 -4.86 10.38 -4.91
N LYS A 43 -6.12 9.99 -4.74
CA LYS A 43 -7.25 10.92 -4.65
C LYS A 43 -7.08 11.93 -3.51
N ILE A 44 -6.63 11.49 -2.33
CA ILE A 44 -6.39 12.37 -1.19
C ILE A 44 -5.18 13.28 -1.46
N MET A 45 -4.09 12.74 -1.99
CA MET A 45 -2.89 13.52 -2.31
C MET A 45 -3.18 14.61 -3.35
N ASP A 46 -3.94 14.28 -4.41
CA ASP A 46 -4.39 15.23 -5.43
C ASP A 46 -5.27 16.34 -4.84
N LYS A 47 -6.23 15.96 -3.97
CA LYS A 47 -7.12 16.90 -3.27
C LYS A 47 -6.34 17.94 -2.47
N HIS A 48 -5.28 17.52 -1.77
CA HIS A 48 -4.42 18.40 -0.96
C HIS A 48 -3.24 18.99 -1.74
N GLN A 49 -3.17 18.77 -3.05
CA GLN A 49 -2.08 19.23 -3.91
C GLN A 49 -0.69 18.81 -3.39
N VAL A 50 -0.60 17.59 -2.88
CA VAL A 50 0.66 16.98 -2.45
C VAL A 50 1.22 16.17 -3.60
N ARG A 51 2.37 16.60 -4.12
CA ARG A 51 3.00 15.90 -5.24
C ARG A 51 3.67 14.64 -4.73
N PHE A 52 3.49 13.57 -5.48
CA PHE A 52 4.20 12.31 -5.28
C PHE A 52 4.50 11.65 -6.63
N VAL A 53 5.43 10.70 -6.62
CA VAL A 53 5.75 9.87 -7.79
C VAL A 53 5.91 8.43 -7.33
N VAL A 54 5.45 7.48 -8.14
CA VAL A 54 5.72 6.05 -7.92
C VAL A 54 7.19 5.72 -8.22
N ILE A 55 7.80 4.86 -7.41
CA ILE A 55 9.24 4.54 -7.53
C ILE A 55 9.50 3.04 -7.45
N PHE A 56 10.76 2.66 -7.64
CA PHE A 56 11.29 1.30 -7.46
C PHE A 56 10.43 0.20 -8.12
N GLY A 57 10.07 -0.83 -7.35
CA GLY A 57 9.31 -1.98 -7.81
C GLY A 57 7.91 -1.61 -8.31
N THR A 58 7.32 -0.55 -7.74
CA THR A 58 6.01 -0.05 -8.17
C THR A 58 6.08 0.55 -9.58
N LEU A 59 7.06 1.43 -9.82
CA LEU A 59 7.27 2.02 -11.14
C LEU A 59 7.59 0.94 -12.19
N LEU A 60 8.46 -0.01 -11.84
CA LEU A 60 8.79 -1.13 -12.72
C LEU A 60 7.55 -1.95 -13.10
N GLY A 61 6.71 -2.28 -12.11
CA GLY A 61 5.44 -2.98 -12.34
C GLY A 61 4.54 -2.23 -13.31
N PHE A 62 4.36 -0.93 -13.12
CA PHE A 62 3.49 -0.11 -13.96
C PHE A 62 3.95 -0.07 -15.42
N ILE A 63 5.25 0.00 -15.66
CA ILE A 63 5.80 0.00 -17.01
C ILE A 63 5.73 -1.40 -17.65
N ARG A 64 6.19 -2.42 -16.92
CA ARG A 64 6.38 -3.80 -17.42
C ARG A 64 5.08 -4.61 -17.48
N GLU A 65 4.30 -4.60 -16.40
CA GLU A 65 3.14 -5.47 -16.19
C GLU A 65 1.80 -4.72 -16.30
N LYS A 66 1.84 -3.39 -16.50
CA LYS A 66 0.65 -2.51 -16.52
C LYS A 66 -0.14 -2.56 -15.21
N GLY A 67 0.55 -2.77 -14.09
CA GLY A 67 -0.02 -2.85 -12.75
C GLY A 67 1.05 -3.16 -11.69
N VAL A 68 0.67 -3.34 -10.44
CA VAL A 68 1.61 -3.78 -9.40
C VAL A 68 2.13 -5.19 -9.67
N ILE A 69 3.41 -5.44 -9.36
CA ILE A 69 4.03 -6.76 -9.51
C ILE A 69 3.35 -7.74 -8.53
N ILE A 70 2.93 -8.91 -9.01
CA ILE A 70 2.10 -9.83 -8.20
C ILE A 70 2.80 -10.39 -6.95
N THR A 71 4.13 -10.43 -6.95
CA THR A 71 4.96 -10.87 -5.82
C THR A 71 5.37 -9.71 -4.91
N SER A 72 5.04 -8.46 -5.27
CA SER A 72 5.30 -7.29 -4.43
C SER A 72 4.45 -7.34 -3.16
N LYS A 73 4.95 -6.75 -2.08
CA LYS A 73 4.26 -6.72 -0.78
C LYS A 73 3.76 -5.34 -0.41
N ASP A 74 4.28 -4.34 -1.10
CA ASP A 74 4.13 -2.93 -0.86
C ASP A 74 4.02 -2.16 -2.18
N VAL A 75 3.74 -0.87 -2.01
CA VAL A 75 3.79 0.15 -3.05
C VAL A 75 4.68 1.28 -2.53
N ASP A 76 5.63 1.68 -3.35
CA ASP A 76 6.57 2.76 -3.06
C ASP A 76 6.19 4.02 -3.81
N VAL A 77 6.09 5.11 -3.06
CA VAL A 77 5.98 6.47 -3.57
C VAL A 77 6.99 7.36 -2.87
N PHE A 78 7.47 8.41 -3.54
CA PHE A 78 8.15 9.51 -2.86
C PHE A 78 7.32 10.78 -2.95
N GLY A 79 7.32 11.55 -1.86
CA GLY A 79 6.75 12.89 -1.79
C GLY A 79 7.84 13.97 -1.86
N TYR A 80 7.46 15.17 -2.30
CA TYR A 80 8.38 16.31 -2.30
C TYR A 80 8.48 16.90 -0.90
N ALA A 81 9.71 17.06 -0.38
CA ALA A 81 9.94 17.64 0.95
C ALA A 81 9.30 19.03 1.11
N SER A 82 9.22 19.81 0.02
CA SER A 82 8.54 21.11 0.02
C SER A 82 7.04 21.02 0.33
N ASP A 83 6.39 19.87 0.14
CA ASP A 83 4.95 19.68 0.38
C ASP A 83 4.65 19.11 1.78
N HIS A 84 5.67 18.85 2.62
CA HIS A 84 5.49 18.20 3.94
C HIS A 84 4.47 18.90 4.85
N TYR A 85 4.40 20.24 4.78
CA TYR A 85 3.49 21.04 5.61
C TYR A 85 2.01 20.77 5.31
N LYS A 86 1.70 20.15 4.15
CA LYS A 86 0.35 19.76 3.73
C LYS A 86 -0.09 18.41 4.28
N MET A 87 0.81 17.66 4.94
CA MET A 87 0.53 16.27 5.33
C MET A 87 -0.45 16.14 6.50
N LYS A 88 -0.56 17.13 7.39
CA LYS A 88 -1.48 17.06 8.54
C LYS A 88 -2.94 16.77 8.14
N PRO A 89 -3.57 17.51 7.22
CA PRO A 89 -4.92 17.18 6.76
C PRO A 89 -4.98 15.89 5.92
N VAL A 90 -3.92 15.55 5.18
CA VAL A 90 -3.83 14.28 4.42
C VAL A 90 -3.90 13.07 5.36
N VAL A 91 -3.11 13.06 6.43
CA VAL A 91 -3.07 11.98 7.42
C VAL A 91 -4.45 11.78 8.04
N LYS A 92 -5.14 12.88 8.39
CA LYS A 92 -6.49 12.82 8.94
C LYS A 92 -7.48 12.12 8.00
N GLU A 93 -7.50 12.50 6.71
CA GLU A 93 -8.40 11.90 5.73
C GLU A 93 -8.06 10.44 5.42
N LEU A 94 -6.77 10.09 5.42
CA LEU A 94 -6.34 8.70 5.29
C LEU A 94 -6.87 7.86 6.47
N GLN A 95 -6.77 8.38 7.70
CA GLN A 95 -7.31 7.72 8.90
C GLN A 95 -8.84 7.59 8.85
N GLU A 96 -9.55 8.60 8.32
CA GLU A 96 -11.01 8.54 8.09
C GLU A 96 -11.39 7.43 7.07
N LEU A 97 -10.48 7.07 6.15
CA LEU A 97 -10.60 5.91 5.26
C LEU A 97 -10.06 4.60 5.86
N ASN A 98 -9.79 4.56 7.16
CA ASN A 98 -9.22 3.42 7.88
C ASN A 98 -7.78 3.03 7.47
N PHE A 99 -7.02 3.93 6.85
CA PHE A 99 -5.58 3.73 6.73
C PHE A 99 -4.92 3.89 8.10
N HIS A 100 -4.08 2.93 8.45
CA HIS A 100 -3.16 3.08 9.58
C HIS A 100 -1.92 3.83 9.09
N VAL A 101 -1.84 5.12 9.44
CA VAL A 101 -0.70 5.98 9.10
C VAL A 101 0.20 6.10 10.32
N LEU A 102 1.41 5.57 10.20
CA LEU A 102 2.41 5.57 11.27
C LEU A 102 3.14 6.91 11.35
N ASP A 103 3.36 7.39 12.57
CA ASP A 103 4.36 8.42 12.83
C ASP A 103 5.75 7.79 13.07
N ARG A 104 6.81 8.59 12.99
CA ARG A 104 8.23 8.18 13.10
C ARG A 104 8.58 7.38 14.37
N ASN A 105 7.72 7.41 15.39
CA ASN A 105 7.93 6.76 16.68
C ASN A 105 6.94 5.60 16.90
N GLU A 106 6.22 5.18 15.86
CA GLU A 106 5.23 4.12 15.92
C GLU A 106 5.68 2.93 15.07
N SER A 107 5.60 1.73 15.64
CA SER A 107 5.67 0.47 14.90
C SER A 107 4.34 -0.26 15.08
N PRO A 108 3.69 -0.74 14.01
CA PRO A 108 2.50 -1.58 14.12
C PRO A 108 2.87 -2.99 14.58
N LEU A 109 4.16 -3.34 14.48
CA LEU A 109 4.76 -4.51 15.09
C LEU A 109 5.16 -4.08 16.51
N LYS A 110 4.63 -4.73 17.54
CA LYS A 110 4.97 -4.43 18.94
C LYS A 110 6.30 -5.11 19.32
N ASP A 111 7.32 -4.96 18.48
CA ASP A 111 8.66 -5.47 18.67
C ASP A 111 9.62 -4.43 19.29
#